data_AF-A0A7R9WHZ4-F1
#
_entry.id   AF-A0A7R9WHZ4-F1
#
_cell.length_a   1.000
_cell.length_b   1.000
_cell.length_c   1.000
_cell.angle_alpha   90.00
_cell.angle_beta   90.00
_cell.angle_gamma   90.00
#
_symmetry.space_group_name_H-M   'P 1'
#
loop_
_entity.id
_entity.type
_entity.pdbx_description
1 polymer ?
#
loop_
_entity_poly.entity_id
_entity_poly.type
_entity_poly.pdbx_seq_one_letter_code
_entity_poly.pdbx_strand_id
1 'polypeptide(L)'
;SETAAPLPHHSLCPPPHWASSPLLAALKPLNKYNMSAMEDNESASSSPPSPPIPPPGDLIVMAMLHVVGQHAHYDEAEAGETLSLLREPDNPFDENAVRVLNAEGEGLGRLCLMEAQVIGPLLDGNQRDHRFSVYATATEEIGDDFSWPQPFEVVFSCSTPLVAESLQEYLIESDISVF
;
A
#
# COMPACT_ATOMS: atom_id res chain seq x y z
N SER A 1 -16.84 -29.22 -39.13
CA SER A 1 -16.90 -27.76 -38.98
C SER A 1 -17.31 -27.47 -37.56
N GLU A 2 -16.34 -27.40 -36.66
CA GLU A 2 -16.57 -27.12 -35.23
C GLU A 2 -16.64 -25.61 -35.03
N THR A 3 -17.73 -25.17 -34.42
CA THR A 3 -18.03 -23.78 -34.09
C THR A 3 -17.31 -23.44 -32.79
N ALA A 4 -16.24 -22.63 -32.88
CA ALA A 4 -15.55 -22.09 -31.71
C ALA A 4 -16.45 -21.07 -31.00
N ALA A 5 -16.62 -21.23 -29.68
CA ALA A 5 -17.36 -20.30 -28.83
C ALA A 5 -16.52 -19.03 -28.54
N PRO A 6 -17.16 -17.85 -28.43
CA PRO A 6 -16.46 -16.61 -28.13
C PRO A 6 -16.03 -16.51 -26.66
N LEU A 7 -14.83 -16.00 -26.43
CA LEU A 7 -14.26 -15.75 -25.10
C LEU A 7 -15.00 -14.61 -24.36
N PRO A 8 -15.06 -14.65 -23.01
CA PRO A 8 -15.67 -13.60 -22.21
C PRO A 8 -14.83 -12.32 -22.24
N HIS A 9 -15.50 -11.19 -22.48
CA HIS A 9 -14.90 -9.86 -22.43
C HIS A 9 -14.51 -9.53 -20.98
N HIS A 10 -13.22 -9.36 -20.73
CA HIS A 10 -12.71 -8.82 -19.47
C HIS A 10 -13.19 -7.38 -19.30
N SER A 11 -13.93 -7.13 -18.22
CA SER A 11 -14.35 -5.80 -17.81
C SER A 11 -13.11 -4.95 -17.52
N LEU A 12 -12.87 -3.96 -18.38
CA LEU A 12 -11.87 -2.92 -18.18
C LEU A 12 -12.26 -2.12 -16.92
N CYS A 13 -11.35 -2.02 -15.95
CA CYS A 13 -11.48 -1.06 -14.86
C CYS A 13 -11.64 0.34 -15.46
N PRO A 14 -12.68 1.10 -15.05
CA PRO A 14 -12.78 2.48 -15.49
C PRO A 14 -11.59 3.28 -14.95
N PRO A 15 -11.06 4.24 -15.71
CA PRO A 15 -10.00 5.12 -15.23
C PRO A 15 -10.47 5.91 -14.01
N PRO A 16 -9.56 6.24 -13.07
CA PRO A 16 -9.93 6.95 -11.85
C PRO A 16 -10.46 8.36 -12.18
N HIS A 17 -11.58 8.71 -11.55
CA HIS A 17 -12.42 9.87 -11.86
C HIS A 17 -11.96 11.18 -11.17
N TRP A 18 -10.85 11.18 -10.44
CA TRP A 18 -10.37 12.35 -9.68
C TRP A 18 -9.84 13.50 -10.56
N ALA A 19 -9.74 13.33 -11.89
CA ALA A 19 -9.31 14.38 -12.80
C ALA A 19 -10.34 15.50 -13.07
N SER A 20 -11.54 15.46 -12.48
CA SER A 20 -12.52 16.55 -12.66
C SER A 20 -13.59 16.58 -11.55
N SER A 21 -13.40 17.42 -10.54
CA SER A 21 -14.53 18.13 -9.92
C SER A 21 -14.08 19.34 -9.09
N PRO A 22 -14.57 20.56 -9.42
CA PRO A 22 -14.50 21.72 -8.56
C PRO A 22 -15.83 21.82 -7.78
N LEU A 23 -15.83 21.65 -6.45
CA LEU A 23 -16.98 22.03 -5.60
C LEU A 23 -16.63 21.89 -4.10
N LEU A 24 -16.20 22.99 -3.49
CA LEU A 24 -16.03 23.12 -2.03
C LEU A 24 -16.96 24.23 -1.53
N ALA A 25 -18.20 23.85 -1.26
CA ALA A 25 -19.19 24.71 -0.61
C ALA A 25 -20.14 23.86 0.23
N ALA A 26 -19.82 23.66 1.51
CA ALA A 26 -20.78 23.59 2.62
C ALA A 26 -20.06 23.20 3.92
N LEU A 27 -19.53 24.19 4.65
CA LEU A 27 -19.25 24.02 6.08
C LEU A 27 -20.55 24.18 6.86
N LYS A 28 -20.90 23.19 7.69
CA LYS A 28 -21.86 23.34 8.80
C LYS A 28 -21.15 23.08 10.13
N PRO A 29 -21.51 23.80 11.20
CA PRO A 29 -20.87 23.68 12.50
C PRO A 29 -21.57 22.64 13.39
N LEU A 30 -20.77 21.78 14.01
CA LEU A 30 -21.12 20.86 15.11
C LEU A 30 -19.91 20.89 16.05
N ASN A 31 -19.99 20.82 17.37
CA ASN A 31 -21.08 20.77 18.32
C ASN A 31 -20.48 21.26 19.66
N LYS A 32 -21.32 21.74 20.59
CA LYS A 32 -20.88 22.31 21.87
C LYS A 32 -20.27 21.23 22.77
N TYR A 33 -19.10 21.55 23.30
CA TYR A 33 -18.35 20.84 24.33
C TYR A 33 -19.20 20.47 25.54
N ASN A 34 -19.12 19.20 25.95
CA ASN A 34 -19.48 18.73 27.27
C ASN A 34 -18.17 18.37 27.99
N MET A 35 -17.78 19.17 28.99
CA MET A 35 -16.60 18.92 29.82
C MET A 35 -17.05 18.36 31.17
N SER A 36 -16.77 17.09 31.44
CA SER A 36 -16.68 16.54 32.80
C SER A 36 -16.11 15.12 32.76
N ALA A 37 -14.84 15.00 33.14
CA ALA A 37 -14.32 14.05 34.12
C ALA A 37 -12.80 13.95 33.93
N MET A 38 -12.07 14.47 34.91
CA MET A 38 -10.65 14.24 35.10
C MET A 38 -10.47 12.78 35.55
N GLU A 39 -9.79 11.99 34.74
CA GLU A 39 -9.06 10.81 35.22
C GLU A 39 -7.63 10.97 34.73
N ASP A 40 -6.71 11.07 35.70
CA ASP A 40 -5.27 11.14 35.50
C ASP A 40 -4.78 9.82 34.88
N ASN A 41 -4.95 9.68 33.57
CA ASN A 41 -4.29 8.63 32.82
C ASN A 41 -2.87 9.13 32.55
N GLU A 42 -1.88 8.52 33.18
CA GLU A 42 -0.46 8.64 32.81
C GLU A 42 -0.33 8.20 31.34
N SER A 43 -0.60 9.13 30.43
CA SER A 43 -0.32 8.98 29.01
C SER A 43 1.18 8.89 28.86
N ALA A 44 1.69 7.66 28.96
CA ALA A 44 2.99 7.30 28.43
C ALA A 44 2.96 7.69 26.95
N SER A 45 3.50 8.87 26.64
CA SER A 45 3.74 9.33 25.28
C SER A 45 4.84 8.46 24.71
N SER A 46 4.47 7.24 24.29
CA SER A 46 5.30 6.41 23.44
C SER A 46 5.24 7.06 22.07
N SER A 47 6.26 7.88 21.76
CA SER A 47 6.45 8.31 20.38
C SER A 47 6.49 7.06 19.49
N PRO A 48 5.80 7.06 18.34
CA PRO A 48 5.82 5.92 17.44
C PRO A 48 7.29 5.59 17.07
N PRO A 49 7.65 4.31 16.93
CA PRO A 49 8.99 3.92 16.52
C PRO A 49 9.29 4.60 15.19
N SER A 50 10.42 5.31 15.13
CA SER A 50 10.86 5.93 13.87
C SER A 50 11.05 4.85 12.81
N PRO A 51 10.66 5.12 11.54
CA PRO A 51 10.83 4.15 10.47
C PRO A 51 12.31 3.73 10.37
N PRO A 52 12.59 2.47 10.00
CA PRO A 52 13.95 1.97 9.86
C PRO A 52 14.72 2.84 8.87
N ILE A 53 15.82 3.43 9.34
CA ILE A 53 16.70 4.25 8.49
C ILE A 53 17.49 3.29 7.59
N PRO A 54 17.49 3.48 6.26
CA PRO A 54 18.27 2.64 5.36
C PRO A 54 19.77 2.76 5.68
N PRO A 55 20.57 1.71 5.48
CA PRO A 55 22.00 1.74 5.68
C PRO A 55 22.66 2.90 4.90
N PRO A 56 23.62 3.63 5.50
CA PRO A 56 24.31 4.70 4.80
C PRO A 56 25.07 4.13 3.59
N GLY A 57 24.73 4.61 2.40
CA GLY A 57 25.31 4.19 1.13
C GLY A 57 24.39 3.35 0.25
N ASP A 58 23.25 2.90 0.78
CA ASP A 58 22.20 2.31 -0.03
C ASP A 58 21.54 3.37 -0.92
N LEU A 59 21.13 2.94 -2.11
CA LEU A 59 20.35 3.75 -3.03
C LEU A 59 18.88 3.45 -2.85
N ILE A 60 18.07 4.50 -2.88
CA ILE A 60 16.65 4.41 -2.57
C ILE A 60 15.86 4.56 -3.87
N VAL A 61 14.92 3.64 -4.09
CA VAL A 61 13.86 3.78 -5.10
C VAL A 61 12.53 3.85 -4.35
N MET A 62 11.73 4.89 -4.57
CA MET A 62 10.45 5.09 -3.89
C MET A 62 9.30 4.86 -4.86
N ALA A 63 8.27 4.14 -4.45
CA ALA A 63 7.08 3.88 -5.24
C ALA A 63 5.79 4.12 -4.45
N MET A 64 4.72 4.49 -5.13
CA MET A 64 3.36 4.49 -4.57
C MET A 64 2.65 3.21 -4.97
N LEU A 65 2.12 2.49 -3.98
CA LEU A 65 1.24 1.34 -4.18
C LEU A 65 -0.13 1.61 -3.57
N HIS A 66 -1.09 0.72 -3.85
CA HIS A 66 -2.45 0.89 -3.40
C HIS A 66 -2.97 -0.35 -2.65
N VAL A 67 -3.60 -0.11 -1.51
CA VAL A 67 -4.38 -1.11 -0.80
C VAL A 67 -5.80 -1.14 -1.37
N VAL A 68 -6.36 -2.34 -1.50
CA VAL A 68 -7.74 -2.63 -1.86
C VAL A 68 -8.34 -3.72 -0.96
N GLY A 69 -9.66 -3.78 -0.85
CA GLY A 69 -10.37 -4.91 -0.20
C GLY A 69 -10.41 -4.91 1.34
N GLN A 70 -10.37 -3.75 2.00
CA GLN A 70 -10.48 -3.57 3.47
C GLN A 70 -11.89 -3.89 3.93
N HIS A 71 -12.91 -3.97 3.08
CA HIS A 71 -14.25 -4.39 3.55
C HIS A 71 -14.28 -5.78 4.21
N ALA A 72 -13.24 -6.59 4.04
CA ALA A 72 -13.08 -7.86 4.73
C ALA A 72 -12.32 -7.76 6.08
N HIS A 73 -11.83 -6.58 6.45
CA HIS A 73 -10.90 -6.35 7.54
C HIS A 73 -11.27 -5.06 8.30
N TYR A 74 -11.43 -5.13 9.63
CA TYR A 74 -11.80 -3.97 10.45
C TYR A 74 -10.57 -3.24 11.02
N ASP A 75 -9.40 -3.55 10.47
CA ASP A 75 -8.12 -3.12 11.00
C ASP A 75 -7.71 -1.83 10.27
N GLU A 76 -7.09 -0.92 11.01
CA GLU A 76 -6.71 0.42 10.53
C GLU A 76 -5.19 0.60 10.67
N ALA A 77 -4.65 1.55 9.92
CA ALA A 77 -3.29 2.04 10.11
C ALA A 77 -3.24 3.56 10.09
N GLU A 78 -2.46 4.14 11.00
CA GLU A 78 -2.29 5.59 11.10
C GLU A 78 -1.35 6.11 10.01
N ALA A 79 -1.49 7.39 9.64
CA ALA A 79 -0.55 8.04 8.74
C ALA A 79 0.88 8.01 9.32
N GLY A 80 1.84 7.55 8.53
CA GLY A 80 3.23 7.36 8.95
C GLY A 80 3.51 6.01 9.61
N GLU A 81 2.50 5.16 9.80
CA GLU A 81 2.69 3.82 10.36
C GLU A 81 3.46 2.92 9.39
N THR A 82 4.34 2.08 9.95
CA THR A 82 5.08 1.07 9.17
C THR A 82 4.16 -0.09 8.81
N LEU A 83 4.15 -0.42 7.52
CA LEU A 83 3.37 -1.52 6.98
C LEU A 83 4.26 -2.70 6.62
N SER A 84 3.70 -3.89 6.65
CA SER A 84 4.36 -5.12 6.20
C SER A 84 3.67 -5.68 4.96
N LEU A 85 4.45 -6.15 3.99
CA LEU A 85 3.95 -6.83 2.79
C LEU A 85 4.17 -8.34 2.94
N LEU A 86 3.08 -9.10 2.89
CA LEU A 86 3.09 -10.56 3.04
C LEU A 86 2.62 -11.24 1.76
N ARG A 87 3.45 -12.12 1.19
CA ARG A 87 3.09 -12.93 0.02
C ARG A 87 2.06 -14.00 0.37
N GLU A 88 1.06 -14.16 -0.48
CA GLU A 88 0.03 -15.22 -0.40
C GLU A 88 0.02 -16.08 -1.69
N PRO A 89 1.08 -16.88 -1.96
CA PRO A 89 1.18 -17.63 -3.21
C PRO A 89 0.09 -18.70 -3.41
N ASP A 90 -0.52 -19.17 -2.33
CA ASP A 90 -1.62 -20.15 -2.35
C ASP A 90 -3.00 -19.49 -2.45
N ASN A 91 -3.08 -18.18 -2.70
CA ASN A 91 -4.35 -17.49 -2.86
C ASN A 91 -5.09 -18.00 -4.11
N PRO A 92 -6.36 -18.46 -4.00
CA PRO A 92 -7.06 -19.11 -5.10
C PRO A 92 -7.47 -18.15 -6.24
N PHE A 93 -7.35 -16.84 -6.05
CA PHE A 93 -7.75 -15.82 -7.03
C PHE A 93 -6.56 -15.20 -7.76
N ASP A 94 -5.40 -15.11 -7.11
CA ASP A 94 -4.20 -14.49 -7.64
C ASP A 94 -2.95 -15.07 -6.97
N GLU A 95 -2.13 -15.82 -7.71
CA GLU A 95 -0.85 -16.38 -7.23
C GLU A 95 0.17 -15.30 -6.83
N ASN A 96 -0.01 -14.08 -7.34
CA ASN A 96 0.83 -12.93 -7.03
C ASN A 96 0.27 -12.08 -5.89
N ALA A 97 -0.80 -12.53 -5.21
CA ALA A 97 -1.43 -11.78 -4.12
C ALA A 97 -0.42 -11.38 -3.03
N VAL A 98 -0.47 -10.10 -2.66
CA VAL A 98 0.30 -9.52 -1.56
C VAL A 98 -0.69 -8.92 -0.58
N ARG A 99 -0.71 -9.46 0.64
CA ARG A 99 -1.45 -8.90 1.77
C ARG A 99 -0.66 -7.77 2.40
N VAL A 100 -1.35 -6.69 2.75
CA VAL A 100 -0.75 -5.55 3.47
C VAL A 100 -1.17 -5.65 4.94
N LEU A 101 -0.20 -5.54 5.84
CA LEU A 101 -0.41 -5.63 7.29
C LEU A 101 0.01 -4.33 7.97
N ASN A 102 -0.68 -3.95 9.05
CA ASN A 102 -0.28 -2.85 9.94
C ASN A 102 0.89 -3.27 10.85
N ALA A 103 1.33 -2.39 11.76
CA ALA A 103 2.43 -2.66 12.67
C ALA A 103 2.11 -3.77 13.70
N GLU A 104 0.82 -4.01 13.96
CA GLU A 104 0.32 -5.10 14.82
C GLU A 104 0.25 -6.45 14.09
N GLY A 105 0.48 -6.48 12.77
CA GLY A 105 0.40 -7.68 11.93
C GLY A 105 -1.04 -8.02 11.50
N GLU A 106 -1.98 -7.12 11.74
CA GLU A 106 -3.37 -7.23 11.31
C GLU A 106 -3.51 -6.82 9.84
N GLY A 107 -4.53 -7.32 9.16
CA GLY A 107 -4.54 -7.25 7.70
C GLY A 107 -5.34 -6.07 7.19
N LEU A 108 -4.69 -5.11 6.55
CA LEU A 108 -5.35 -3.95 5.95
C LEU A 108 -5.93 -4.24 4.56
N GLY A 109 -5.91 -5.48 4.07
CA GLY A 109 -6.32 -5.82 2.70
C GLY A 109 -5.15 -6.29 1.83
N ARG A 110 -5.22 -6.02 0.53
CA ARG A 110 -4.25 -6.52 -0.47
C ARG A 110 -3.84 -5.44 -1.46
N LEU A 111 -2.72 -5.65 -2.14
CA LEU A 111 -2.39 -4.86 -3.32
C LEU A 111 -3.43 -5.06 -4.42
N CYS A 112 -3.61 -4.05 -5.27
CA CYS A 112 -4.42 -4.23 -6.47
C CYS A 112 -3.76 -5.26 -7.41
N LEU A 113 -4.56 -5.91 -8.25
CA LEU A 113 -4.11 -7.04 -9.08
C LEU A 113 -2.89 -6.68 -9.96
N MET A 114 -2.89 -5.49 -10.56
CA MET A 114 -1.79 -5.05 -11.45
C MET A 114 -0.49 -4.84 -10.65
N GLU A 115 -0.57 -4.18 -9.49
CA GLU A 115 0.60 -4.01 -8.61
C GLU A 115 1.08 -5.33 -8.04
N ALA A 116 0.17 -6.22 -7.64
CA ALA A 116 0.50 -7.55 -7.12
C ALA A 116 1.29 -8.38 -8.15
N GLN A 117 0.91 -8.35 -9.43
CA GLN A 117 1.63 -9.03 -10.52
C GLN A 117 3.08 -8.57 -10.70
N VAL A 118 3.39 -7.32 -10.33
CA VAL A 118 4.74 -6.74 -10.43
C VAL A 118 5.51 -6.97 -9.13
N ILE A 119 4.89 -6.64 -8.00
CA ILE A 119 5.53 -6.67 -6.67
C ILE A 119 5.68 -8.09 -6.14
N GLY A 120 4.73 -8.99 -6.40
CA GLY A 120 4.74 -10.38 -5.93
C GLY A 120 6.03 -11.11 -6.32
N PRO A 121 6.38 -11.20 -7.61
CA PRO A 121 7.63 -11.80 -8.08
C PRO A 121 8.88 -11.10 -7.55
N LEU A 122 8.86 -9.77 -7.38
CA LEU A 122 9.98 -9.02 -6.80
C LEU A 122 10.24 -9.43 -5.34
N LEU A 123 9.18 -9.57 -4.54
CA LEU A 123 9.29 -10.04 -3.15
C LEU A 123 9.81 -11.48 -3.09
N ASP A 124 9.29 -12.38 -3.94
CA ASP A 124 9.72 -13.78 -3.98
C ASP A 124 11.20 -13.94 -4.40
N GLY A 125 11.64 -13.15 -5.38
CA GLY A 125 13.03 -13.12 -5.84
C GLY A 125 13.98 -12.53 -4.80
N ASN A 126 13.54 -11.46 -4.12
CA ASN A 126 14.34 -10.80 -3.10
C ASN A 126 14.57 -11.66 -1.85
N GLN A 127 13.62 -12.52 -1.48
CA GLN A 127 13.84 -13.51 -0.42
C GLN A 127 14.99 -14.47 -0.70
N ARG A 128 15.33 -14.71 -1.97
CA ARG A 128 16.44 -15.61 -2.38
C ARG A 128 17.76 -14.88 -2.50
N ASP A 129 17.74 -13.70 -3.11
CA ASP A 129 18.96 -13.01 -3.55
C ASP A 129 19.33 -11.80 -2.67
N HIS A 130 18.42 -11.33 -1.81
CA HIS A 130 18.60 -10.19 -0.90
C HIS A 130 19.22 -8.96 -1.59
N ARG A 131 18.72 -8.60 -2.77
CA ARG A 131 19.27 -7.52 -3.59
C ARG A 131 18.87 -6.15 -3.09
N PHE A 132 17.72 -6.07 -2.45
CA PHE A 132 17.18 -4.86 -1.85
C PHE A 132 16.43 -5.18 -0.54
N SER A 133 16.15 -4.16 0.27
CA SER A 133 15.19 -4.24 1.38
C SER A 133 13.95 -3.45 1.03
N VAL A 134 12.78 -3.87 1.52
CA VAL A 134 11.50 -3.22 1.25
C VAL A 134 10.95 -2.67 2.55
N TYR A 135 10.63 -1.38 2.57
CA TYR A 135 9.97 -0.71 3.69
C TYR A 135 8.69 -0.08 3.17
N ALA A 136 7.58 -0.25 3.88
CA ALA A 136 6.31 0.34 3.48
C ALA A 136 5.79 1.24 4.61
N THR A 137 5.19 2.37 4.24
CA THR A 137 4.66 3.36 5.19
C THR A 137 3.31 3.86 4.69
N ALA A 138 2.32 3.90 5.57
CA ALA A 138 1.04 4.51 5.27
C ALA A 138 1.22 6.02 5.03
N THR A 139 0.79 6.55 3.88
CA THR A 139 0.89 8.00 3.58
C THR A 139 -0.20 8.82 4.26
N GLU A 140 -1.34 8.17 4.50
CA GLU A 140 -2.52 8.68 5.18
C GLU A 140 -3.11 7.54 6.03
N GLU A 141 -4.19 7.83 6.76
CA GLU A 141 -4.91 6.81 7.50
C GLU A 141 -5.53 5.79 6.51
N ILE A 142 -5.26 4.51 6.74
CA ILE A 142 -5.78 3.39 5.94
C ILE A 142 -6.87 2.71 6.76
N GLY A 143 -8.09 2.60 6.22
CA GLY A 143 -9.24 2.18 7.02
C GLY A 143 -10.61 2.42 6.37
N ASP A 144 -11.68 2.34 7.16
CA ASP A 144 -13.08 2.18 6.72
C ASP A 144 -13.71 3.42 6.06
N ASP A 145 -12.93 4.43 5.64
CA ASP A 145 -13.45 5.67 5.05
C ASP A 145 -13.96 5.52 3.60
N PHE A 146 -14.12 4.27 3.12
CA PHE A 146 -14.59 3.88 1.78
C PHE A 146 -13.82 4.51 0.60
N SER A 147 -12.68 5.17 0.86
CA SER A 147 -11.88 5.93 -0.09
C SER A 147 -10.94 5.00 -0.87
N TRP A 148 -11.53 4.19 -1.74
CA TRP A 148 -10.81 3.15 -2.48
C TRP A 148 -10.40 3.56 -3.89
N PRO A 149 -9.17 3.25 -4.34
CA PRO A 149 -8.03 2.63 -3.62
C PRO A 149 -7.28 3.61 -2.69
N GLN A 150 -6.66 3.11 -1.61
CA GLN A 150 -5.88 3.93 -0.66
C GLN A 150 -4.36 3.81 -0.93
N PRO A 151 -3.65 4.92 -1.19
CA PRO A 151 -2.22 4.91 -1.47
C PRO A 151 -1.37 4.69 -0.22
N PHE A 152 -0.19 4.11 -0.42
CA PHE A 152 0.87 4.06 0.58
C PHE A 152 2.25 4.00 -0.10
N GLU A 153 3.27 4.45 0.63
CA GLU A 153 4.62 4.58 0.10
C GLU A 153 5.42 3.31 0.35
N VAL A 154 6.20 2.89 -0.65
CA VAL A 154 7.17 1.80 -0.55
C VAL A 154 8.56 2.29 -0.94
N VAL A 155 9.53 1.98 -0.09
CA VAL A 155 10.94 2.33 -0.23
C VAL A 155 11.73 1.05 -0.46
N PHE A 156 12.41 0.96 -1.60
CA PHE A 156 13.35 -0.10 -1.93
C PHE A 156 14.78 0.37 -1.67
N SER A 157 15.42 -0.18 -0.64
CA SER A 157 16.83 0.08 -0.30
C SER A 157 17.73 -0.88 -1.06
N CYS A 158 18.43 -0.38 -2.06
CA CYS A 158 19.25 -1.15 -2.99
C CYS A 158 20.74 -1.02 -2.64
N SER A 159 21.44 -2.14 -2.64
CA SER A 159 22.87 -2.19 -2.31
C SER A 159 23.80 -1.64 -3.42
N THR A 160 23.31 -1.54 -4.66
CA THR A 160 24.12 -1.09 -5.81
C THR A 160 23.33 -0.22 -6.79
N PRO A 161 24.01 0.70 -7.52
CA PRO A 161 23.36 1.54 -8.54
C PRO A 161 22.68 0.76 -9.65
N LEU A 162 23.33 -0.30 -10.12
CA LEU A 162 22.78 -1.12 -11.20
C LEU A 162 21.43 -1.75 -10.81
N VAL A 163 21.30 -2.23 -9.57
CA VAL A 163 20.04 -2.79 -9.06
C VAL A 163 18.98 -1.70 -8.93
N ALA A 164 19.34 -0.53 -8.40
CA ALA A 164 18.41 0.59 -8.26
C ALA A 164 17.87 1.07 -9.62
N GLU A 165 18.76 1.27 -10.60
CA GLU A 165 18.41 1.70 -11.97
C GLU A 165 17.52 0.67 -12.66
N SER A 166 17.89 -0.62 -12.61
CA SER A 166 17.07 -1.69 -13.20
C SER A 166 15.72 -1.84 -12.53
N LEU A 167 15.64 -1.68 -11.20
CA LEU A 167 14.39 -1.73 -10.45
C LEU A 167 13.49 -0.54 -10.80
N GLN A 168 14.04 0.67 -10.82
CA GLN A 168 13.31 1.88 -11.19
C GLN A 168 12.75 1.78 -12.61
N GLU A 169 13.57 1.36 -13.59
CA GLU A 169 13.13 1.16 -14.97
C GLU A 169 12.00 0.12 -15.04
N TYR A 170 12.15 -1.02 -14.36
CA TYR A 170 11.14 -2.06 -14.32
C TYR A 170 9.80 -1.60 -13.72
N LEU A 171 9.84 -0.83 -12.63
CA LEU A 171 8.63 -0.27 -12.00
C LEU A 171 7.93 0.73 -12.93
N ILE A 172 8.70 1.60 -13.60
CA ILE A 172 8.17 2.58 -14.55
C ILE A 172 7.54 1.88 -15.77
N GLU A 173 8.21 0.87 -16.34
CA GLU A 173 7.69 0.09 -17.46
C GLU A 173 6.43 -0.69 -17.11
N SER A 174 6.21 -0.94 -15.81
CA SER A 174 5.04 -1.65 -15.28
C SER A 174 3.92 -0.70 -14.80
N ASP A 175 3.97 0.59 -15.18
CA ASP A 175 3.01 1.63 -14.80
C ASP A 175 2.90 1.87 -13.28
N ILE A 176 3.93 1.54 -12.50
CA ILE A 176 4.01 1.89 -11.07
C ILE A 176 4.60 3.29 -10.93
N SER A 177 3.98 4.12 -10.08
CA SER A 177 4.44 5.50 -9.84
C SER A 177 5.71 5.48 -8.99
N VAL A 178 6.81 6.00 -9.53
CA VAL A 178 8.13 6.09 -8.88
C VAL A 178 8.53 7.57 -8.71
N PHE A 179 9.21 7.91 -7.60
CA PHE A 179 9.66 9.27 -7.26
C PHE A 179 11.18 9.36 -7.08
#